data_AF-A0A6A6YA66-F1
#
_entry.id   AF-A0A6A6YA66-F1
#
_cell.length_a   1.000
_cell.length_b   1.000
_cell.length_c   1.000
_cell.angle_alpha   90.00
_cell.angle_beta   90.00
_cell.angle_gamma   90.00
#
_symmetry.space_group_name_H-M   'P 1'
#
loop_
_entity.id
_entity.type
_entity.pdbx_description
1 polymer ?
#
loop_
_entity_poly.entity_id
_entity_poly.type
_entity_poly.pdbx_seq_one_letter_code
_entity_poly.pdbx_strand_id
1 'polypeptide(L)'
;MPAPDSAPPPTLYFGYGSNLWLHQMRLRCPTSRYLGVARLPGWRWLINSRGYANVVESSTSTSTSTSSSPTVPAAASSAPSAQPQQHADNEVYGLAYALLPADEARLDVNEGVPEAYTKEYLEVEFWARPDGSSDTPGWTDVGGTPERRSVLVYVDRKRREEAKPKAEYVHRMNRGIADALAMGVPGGYVEGVMRRFIPEEKEGEGEVEEKGKVEEKALKQAVNFIDENTSGV
;
A
#
# COMPACT_ATOMS: atom_id res chain seq x y z
N MET A 1 -17.91 17.03 -38.11
CA MET A 1 -17.61 17.47 -36.73
C MET A 1 -17.12 16.25 -35.98
N PRO A 2 -15.84 16.17 -35.57
CA PRO A 2 -15.43 15.15 -34.61
C PRO A 2 -16.13 15.41 -33.27
N ALA A 3 -16.50 14.34 -32.56
CA ALA A 3 -17.06 14.42 -31.21
C ALA A 3 -16.05 15.07 -30.25
N PRO A 4 -16.49 15.77 -29.19
CA PRO A 4 -15.56 16.37 -28.23
C PRO A 4 -14.66 15.28 -27.63
N ASP A 5 -13.35 15.54 -27.63
CA ASP A 5 -12.30 14.70 -27.05
C ASP A 5 -12.73 14.16 -25.67
N SER A 6 -13.08 12.88 -25.59
CA SER A 6 -13.21 12.24 -24.29
C SER A 6 -11.79 12.10 -23.72
N ALA A 7 -11.51 12.81 -22.64
CA ALA A 7 -10.28 12.60 -21.88
C ALA A 7 -10.10 11.09 -21.60
N PRO A 8 -8.86 10.58 -21.61
CA PRO A 8 -8.62 9.17 -21.36
C PRO A 8 -9.17 8.77 -19.97
N PRO A 9 -9.63 7.51 -19.83
CA PRO A 9 -10.17 7.06 -18.55
C PRO A 9 -9.10 7.13 -17.46
N PRO A 10 -9.49 7.39 -16.20
CA PRO A 10 -8.55 7.39 -15.09
C PRO A 10 -7.86 6.03 -14.92
N THR A 11 -6.58 6.06 -14.59
CA THR A 11 -5.81 4.86 -14.23
C THR A 11 -6.14 4.46 -12.79
N LEU A 12 -6.40 3.18 -12.58
CA LEU A 12 -6.57 2.62 -11.24
C LEU A 12 -5.20 2.33 -10.64
N TYR A 13 -4.84 3.00 -9.55
CA TYR A 13 -3.54 2.90 -8.89
C TYR A 13 -3.67 2.23 -7.52
N PHE A 14 -2.72 1.35 -7.20
CA PHE A 14 -2.61 0.67 -5.91
C PHE A 14 -1.42 1.19 -5.10
N GLY A 15 -1.72 1.93 -4.03
CA GLY A 15 -0.74 2.44 -3.08
C GLY A 15 -0.56 1.51 -1.89
N TYR A 16 0.65 0.99 -1.70
CA TYR A 16 1.02 0.08 -0.60
C TYR A 16 2.17 0.62 0.29
N GLY A 17 2.75 1.77 -0.07
CA GLY A 17 3.83 2.44 0.65
C GLY A 17 3.40 3.76 1.27
N SER A 18 4.24 4.79 1.25
CA SER A 18 3.89 6.11 1.83
C SER A 18 2.66 6.78 1.21
N ASN A 19 2.24 6.35 0.01
CA ASN A 19 0.98 6.77 -0.62
C ASN A 19 -0.28 6.17 0.06
N LEU A 20 -0.12 5.42 1.16
CA LEU A 20 -1.19 5.15 2.11
C LEU A 20 -1.60 6.40 2.89
N TRP A 21 -0.69 7.38 3.04
CA TRP A 21 -0.99 8.65 3.68
C TRP A 21 -1.80 9.55 2.72
N LEU A 22 -3.08 9.74 3.04
CA LEU A 22 -4.05 10.45 2.19
C LEU A 22 -3.62 11.89 1.93
N HIS A 23 -3.04 12.56 2.94
CA HIS A 23 -2.51 13.91 2.77
C HIS A 23 -1.35 13.95 1.76
N GLN A 24 -0.40 13.01 1.83
CA GLN A 24 0.67 12.91 0.84
C GLN A 24 0.10 12.66 -0.56
N MET A 25 -0.87 11.75 -0.68
CA MET A 25 -1.52 11.49 -1.96
C MET A 25 -2.19 12.74 -2.52
N ARG A 26 -2.87 13.54 -1.70
CA ARG A 26 -3.47 14.80 -2.17
C ARG A 26 -2.44 15.83 -2.63
N LEU A 27 -1.28 15.92 -1.96
CA LEU A 27 -0.19 16.82 -2.37
C LEU A 27 0.45 16.37 -3.70
N ARG A 28 0.68 15.06 -3.85
CA ARG A 28 1.28 14.46 -5.06
C ARG A 28 0.31 14.35 -6.23
N CYS A 29 -0.97 14.19 -5.94
CA CYS A 29 -2.05 13.97 -6.89
C CYS A 29 -3.33 14.73 -6.48
N PRO A 30 -3.42 16.05 -6.74
CA PRO A 30 -4.53 16.90 -6.32
C PRO A 30 -5.88 16.47 -6.87
N THR A 31 -5.89 15.79 -8.02
CA THR A 31 -7.12 15.31 -8.66
C THR A 31 -7.39 13.83 -8.39
N SER A 32 -6.52 13.15 -7.64
CA SER A 32 -6.72 11.76 -7.27
C SER A 32 -7.95 11.60 -6.41
N ARG A 33 -8.67 10.50 -6.64
CA ARG A 33 -9.85 10.12 -5.85
C ARG A 33 -9.60 8.77 -5.22
N TYR A 34 -9.76 8.70 -3.90
CA TYR A 34 -9.75 7.43 -3.17
C TYR A 34 -10.97 6.58 -3.54
N LEU A 35 -10.76 5.28 -3.78
CA LEU A 35 -11.81 4.38 -4.29
C LEU A 35 -12.17 3.26 -3.33
N GLY A 36 -11.26 2.86 -2.45
CA GLY A 36 -11.45 1.73 -1.55
C GLY A 36 -10.14 1.02 -1.23
N VAL A 37 -10.26 -0.16 -0.64
CA VAL A 37 -9.14 -1.00 -0.24
C VAL A 37 -8.92 -2.10 -1.28
N ALA A 38 -7.66 -2.45 -1.51
CA ALA A 38 -7.29 -3.56 -2.37
C ALA A 38 -6.28 -4.49 -1.68
N ARG A 39 -6.28 -5.74 -2.13
CA ARG A 39 -5.36 -6.80 -1.72
C ARG A 39 -4.67 -7.37 -2.95
N LEU A 40 -3.35 -7.45 -2.91
CA LEU A 40 -2.50 -8.06 -3.91
C LEU A 40 -2.06 -9.45 -3.42
N PRO A 41 -2.68 -10.55 -3.90
CA PRO A 41 -2.38 -11.91 -3.45
C PRO A 41 -1.14 -12.50 -4.13
N GLY A 42 -0.38 -13.33 -3.41
CA GLY A 42 0.86 -13.95 -3.91
C GLY A 42 2.07 -13.03 -3.88
N TRP A 43 1.97 -11.92 -3.15
CA TRP A 43 3.03 -10.93 -3.00
C TRP A 43 3.33 -10.67 -1.53
N ARG A 44 4.56 -10.25 -1.27
CA ARG A 44 5.06 -9.91 0.06
C ARG A 44 5.49 -8.46 0.09
N TRP A 45 5.15 -7.77 1.17
CA TRP A 45 5.57 -6.40 1.43
C TRP A 45 6.88 -6.39 2.20
N LEU A 46 7.79 -5.49 1.84
CA LEU A 46 9.05 -5.28 2.55
C LEU A 46 9.53 -3.84 2.46
N ILE A 47 10.56 -3.50 3.23
CA ILE A 47 11.39 -2.32 3.00
C ILE A 47 12.64 -2.73 2.24
N ASN A 48 12.90 -2.12 1.10
CA ASN A 48 14.06 -2.44 0.26
C ASN A 48 15.34 -1.75 0.76
N SER A 49 16.48 -2.04 0.13
CA SER A 49 17.78 -1.46 0.49
C SER A 49 17.90 0.06 0.34
N ARG A 50 16.93 0.75 -0.29
CA ARG A 50 16.83 2.22 -0.25
C ARG A 50 16.07 2.76 0.97
N GLY A 51 15.52 1.88 1.80
CA GLY A 51 14.73 2.24 2.97
C GLY A 51 13.29 2.64 2.65
N TYR A 52 12.75 2.23 1.50
CA TYR A 52 11.37 2.48 1.05
C TYR A 52 10.58 1.18 0.87
N ALA A 53 9.25 1.25 0.90
CA ALA A 53 8.40 0.08 0.71
C ALA A 53 8.50 -0.48 -0.70
N ASN A 54 8.49 -1.80 -0.81
CA ASN A 54 8.41 -2.52 -2.07
C ASN A 54 7.52 -3.76 -1.91
N VAL A 55 7.07 -4.29 -3.04
CA VAL A 55 6.43 -5.61 -3.11
C VAL A 55 7.28 -6.55 -3.94
N VAL A 56 7.37 -7.81 -3.51
CA VAL A 56 8.05 -8.88 -4.23
C VAL A 56 7.15 -10.11 -4.31
N GLU A 57 7.27 -10.92 -5.35
CA GLU A 57 6.51 -12.17 -5.43
C GLU A 57 6.84 -13.07 -4.24
N SER A 58 5.81 -13.67 -3.66
CA SER A 58 5.99 -14.68 -2.65
C SER A 58 6.51 -15.95 -3.29
N SER A 59 7.61 -16.47 -2.74
CA SER A 59 8.12 -17.79 -3.09
C SER A 59 7.29 -18.88 -2.41
N THR A 60 5.99 -18.94 -2.69
CA THR A 60 5.23 -20.15 -2.39
C THR A 60 5.40 -21.11 -3.54
N SER A 61 6.40 -21.99 -3.41
CA SER A 61 6.39 -23.29 -4.06
C SER A 61 5.02 -23.90 -3.84
N THR A 62 4.33 -24.27 -4.92
CA THR A 62 3.13 -25.10 -4.89
C THR A 62 3.46 -26.41 -4.19
N SER A 63 3.34 -26.46 -2.87
CA SER A 63 3.20 -27.72 -2.15
C SER A 63 1.78 -28.20 -2.43
N THR A 64 1.63 -28.91 -3.55
CA THR A 64 0.46 -29.74 -3.82
C THR A 64 0.37 -30.76 -2.69
N SER A 65 -0.41 -30.44 -1.66
CA SER A 65 -0.86 -31.42 -0.68
C SER A 65 -1.79 -32.39 -1.40
N THR A 66 -1.21 -33.45 -1.95
CA THR A 66 -1.91 -34.68 -2.31
C THR A 66 -2.42 -35.29 -1.01
N SER A 67 -3.64 -34.93 -0.60
CA SER A 67 -4.36 -35.61 0.47
C SER A 67 -5.42 -36.53 -0.14
N SER A 68 -5.04 -37.79 -0.27
CA SER A 68 -5.94 -38.92 -0.45
C SER A 68 -6.94 -38.95 0.72
N SER A 69 -8.23 -38.82 0.42
CA SER A 69 -9.34 -39.26 1.28
C SER A 69 -9.33 -40.81 1.41
N PRO A 70 -10.02 -41.46 2.40
CA PRO A 70 -11.28 -41.02 3.01
C PRO A 70 -11.46 -41.28 4.53
N THR A 71 -12.47 -40.62 5.13
CA THR A 71 -13.57 -41.22 5.97
C THR A 71 -14.10 -40.21 7.01
N VAL A 72 -15.40 -39.92 6.94
CA VAL A 72 -16.26 -39.26 7.95
C VAL A 72 -16.99 -40.37 8.75
N PRO A 73 -17.50 -40.17 10.01
CA PRO A 73 -18.45 -39.08 10.32
C PRO A 73 -18.48 -38.48 11.75
N ALA A 74 -19.07 -37.27 11.79
CA ALA A 74 -20.02 -36.68 12.77
C ALA A 74 -19.67 -36.54 14.27
N ALA A 75 -19.66 -35.28 14.79
CA ALA A 75 -20.75 -34.69 15.60
C ALA A 75 -20.39 -33.34 16.27
N ALA A 76 -21.30 -32.36 16.11
CA ALA A 76 -21.73 -31.29 17.02
C ALA A 76 -20.81 -30.16 17.56
N SER A 77 -21.32 -28.94 17.33
CA SER A 77 -21.40 -27.76 18.23
C SER A 77 -20.30 -26.69 18.31
N SER A 78 -20.59 -25.60 17.59
CA SER A 78 -20.74 -24.21 18.06
C SER A 78 -19.58 -23.47 18.74
N ALA A 79 -18.92 -22.59 17.96
CA ALA A 79 -18.84 -21.12 18.15
C ALA A 79 -17.85 -20.53 17.13
N PRO A 80 -18.12 -19.40 16.45
CA PRO A 80 -17.05 -18.69 15.75
C PRO A 80 -16.25 -17.92 16.81
N SER A 81 -15.22 -18.57 17.36
CA SER A 81 -14.16 -17.84 18.05
C SER A 81 -13.50 -16.94 17.02
N ALA A 82 -13.56 -15.62 17.23
CA ALA A 82 -12.75 -14.65 16.50
C ALA A 82 -11.27 -14.91 16.82
N GLN A 83 -10.69 -15.89 16.13
CA GLN A 83 -9.25 -16.07 16.06
C GLN A 83 -8.69 -14.86 15.29
N PRO A 84 -7.56 -14.28 15.70
CA PRO A 84 -6.85 -13.32 14.85
C PRO A 84 -6.60 -14.01 13.51
N GLN A 85 -7.21 -13.50 12.42
CA GLN A 85 -6.86 -13.97 11.08
C GLN A 85 -5.37 -13.68 10.92
N GLN A 86 -4.54 -14.73 10.98
CA GLN A 86 -3.13 -14.63 10.66
C GLN A 86 -3.05 -14.27 9.18
N HIS A 87 -2.72 -13.02 8.90
CA HIS A 87 -2.41 -12.61 7.54
C HIS A 87 -1.13 -13.30 7.10
N ALA A 88 -1.19 -14.02 5.98
CA ALA A 88 -0.02 -14.70 5.44
C ALA A 88 0.98 -13.66 4.95
N ASP A 89 2.28 -13.98 5.00
CA ASP A 89 3.37 -13.18 4.39
C ASP A 89 3.32 -13.18 2.84
N ASN A 90 2.13 -13.40 2.27
CA ASN A 90 1.84 -13.65 0.86
C ASN A 90 0.64 -12.84 0.34
N GLU A 91 0.22 -11.81 1.06
CA GLU A 91 -0.74 -10.84 0.58
C GLU A 91 -0.34 -9.43 1.03
N VAL A 92 -0.60 -8.45 0.17
CA VAL A 92 -0.30 -7.04 0.46
C VAL A 92 -1.59 -6.25 0.39
N TYR A 93 -1.99 -5.62 1.49
CA TYR A 93 -3.09 -4.68 1.50
C TYR A 93 -2.60 -3.26 1.21
N GLY A 94 -3.47 -2.48 0.59
CA GLY A 94 -3.23 -1.08 0.31
C GLY A 94 -4.49 -0.32 -0.09
N LEU A 95 -4.31 0.94 -0.46
CA LEU A 95 -5.39 1.83 -0.86
C LEU A 95 -5.42 1.99 -2.39
N ALA A 96 -6.61 1.98 -2.96
CA ALA A 96 -6.82 2.14 -4.40
C ALA A 96 -7.31 3.56 -4.73
N TYR A 97 -6.76 4.13 -5.81
CA TYR A 97 -7.05 5.49 -6.25
C TYR A 97 -7.34 5.56 -7.74
N ALA A 98 -8.19 6.48 -8.17
CA ALA A 98 -8.30 6.90 -9.56
C ALA A 98 -7.31 8.03 -9.82
N LEU A 99 -6.46 7.89 -10.83
CA LEU A 99 -5.52 8.92 -11.27
C LEU A 99 -5.89 9.44 -12.65
N LEU A 100 -5.97 10.77 -12.78
CA LEU A 100 -5.95 11.40 -14.10
C LEU A 100 -4.51 11.37 -14.65
N PRO A 101 -4.32 11.45 -15.99
CA PRO A 101 -2.99 11.38 -16.59
C PRO A 101 -1.97 12.37 -16.02
N ALA A 102 -2.40 13.56 -15.62
CA ALA A 102 -1.52 14.56 -15.00
C ALA A 102 -1.00 14.11 -13.62
N ASP A 103 -1.83 13.45 -12.82
CA ASP A 103 -1.43 12.93 -11.51
C ASP A 103 -0.55 11.69 -11.63
N GLU A 104 -0.86 10.81 -12.60
CA GLU A 104 -0.01 9.66 -12.92
C GLU A 104 1.40 10.11 -13.37
N ALA A 105 1.49 11.11 -14.25
CA ALA A 105 2.79 11.65 -14.69
C ALA A 105 3.59 12.28 -13.53
N ARG A 106 2.91 12.89 -12.55
CA ARG A 106 3.55 13.40 -11.34
C ARG A 106 4.04 12.26 -10.45
N LEU A 107 3.25 11.20 -10.28
CA LEU A 107 3.72 10.01 -9.57
C LEU A 107 4.91 9.37 -10.27
N ASP A 108 4.93 9.27 -11.59
CA ASP A 108 6.07 8.68 -12.31
C ASP A 108 7.40 9.39 -11.97
N VAL A 109 7.38 10.71 -11.85
CA VAL A 109 8.55 11.49 -11.38
C VAL A 109 8.84 11.20 -9.91
N ASN A 110 7.80 11.17 -9.06
CA ASN A 110 7.93 10.93 -7.62
C ASN A 110 8.32 9.49 -7.25
N GLU A 111 8.11 8.52 -8.13
CA GLU A 111 8.52 7.13 -7.95
C GLU A 111 9.85 6.87 -8.68
N GLY A 112 10.41 7.89 -9.35
CA GLY A 112 11.69 7.84 -10.07
C GLY A 112 11.68 6.84 -11.21
N VAL A 113 10.57 6.73 -11.94
CA VAL A 113 10.41 5.80 -13.06
C VAL A 113 11.35 6.17 -14.21
N PRO A 114 12.00 5.20 -14.88
CA PRO A 114 12.01 3.75 -14.60
C PRO A 114 13.17 3.29 -13.68
N GLU A 115 13.96 4.21 -13.14
CA GLU A 115 15.22 3.88 -12.47
C GLU A 115 15.04 3.32 -11.06
N ALA A 116 14.13 3.92 -10.30
CA ALA A 116 13.82 3.57 -8.92
C ALA A 116 12.75 2.48 -8.83
N TYR A 117 11.63 2.67 -9.53
CA TYR A 117 10.53 1.72 -9.68
C TYR A 117 10.13 1.60 -11.15
N THR A 118 9.58 0.45 -11.53
CA THR A 118 8.93 0.22 -12.83
C THR A 118 7.41 0.23 -12.67
N LYS A 119 6.70 0.62 -13.74
CA LYS A 119 5.23 0.58 -13.79
C LYS A 119 4.78 -0.80 -14.23
N GLU A 120 3.95 -1.44 -13.42
CA GLU A 120 3.39 -2.75 -13.70
C GLU A 120 1.89 -2.76 -13.47
N TYR A 121 1.17 -3.56 -14.27
CA TYR A 121 -0.26 -3.75 -14.12
C TYR A 121 -0.52 -5.12 -13.53
N LEU A 122 -0.90 -5.15 -12.25
CA LEU A 122 -1.12 -6.38 -11.49
C LEU A 122 -2.59 -6.57 -11.19
N GLU A 123 -3.03 -7.82 -11.08
CA GLU A 123 -4.38 -8.13 -10.64
C GLU A 123 -4.47 -8.07 -9.11
N VAL A 124 -5.43 -7.28 -8.61
CA VAL A 124 -5.77 -7.20 -7.18
C VAL A 124 -7.20 -7.62 -6.96
N GLU A 125 -7.48 -8.03 -5.73
CA GLU A 125 -8.84 -8.08 -5.19
C GLU A 125 -9.20 -6.71 -4.61
N PHE A 126 -10.30 -6.14 -5.06
CA PHE A 126 -10.69 -4.77 -4.77
C PHE A 126 -12.06 -4.72 -4.09
N TRP A 127 -12.13 -4.00 -2.98
CA TRP A 127 -13.37 -3.63 -2.30
C TRP A 127 -13.59 -2.13 -2.52
N ALA A 128 -14.67 -1.81 -3.22
CA ALA A 128 -15.08 -0.42 -3.39
C ALA A 128 -15.65 0.13 -2.08
N ARG A 129 -15.34 1.37 -1.75
CA ARG A 129 -16.02 2.06 -0.64
C ARG A 129 -17.51 2.27 -0.98
N PRO A 130 -18.42 2.25 0.01
CA PRO A 130 -19.87 2.36 -0.24
C PRO A 130 -20.27 3.67 -0.92
N ASP A 131 -19.64 4.80 -0.54
CA ASP A 131 -19.87 6.10 -1.17
C ASP A 131 -18.75 6.43 -2.16
N GLY A 132 -18.76 5.73 -3.28
CA GLY A 132 -17.81 5.97 -4.37
C GLY A 132 -17.85 7.40 -4.90
N SER A 133 -18.95 8.13 -4.70
CA SER A 133 -19.20 9.46 -5.28
C SER A 133 -18.66 10.64 -4.47
N SER A 134 -18.50 10.49 -3.15
CA SER A 134 -18.00 11.56 -2.28
C SER A 134 -16.49 11.73 -2.37
N ASP A 135 -15.99 12.96 -2.47
CA ASP A 135 -14.53 13.22 -2.40
C ASP A 135 -13.93 12.93 -1.01
N THR A 136 -14.77 12.73 0.02
CA THR A 136 -14.30 12.42 1.37
C THR A 136 -13.93 10.94 1.48
N PRO A 137 -12.68 10.59 1.86
CA PRO A 137 -12.30 9.21 2.11
C PRO A 137 -13.15 8.58 3.22
N GLY A 138 -13.45 7.30 3.09
CA GLY A 138 -14.34 6.59 3.99
C GLY A 138 -13.96 5.12 4.15
N TRP A 139 -14.35 4.55 5.28
CA TRP A 139 -14.08 3.15 5.62
C TRP A 139 -14.67 2.18 4.58
N THR A 140 -13.95 1.10 4.32
CA THR A 140 -14.30 0.04 3.36
C THR A 140 -14.39 -1.31 4.06
N ASP A 141 -15.49 -2.04 3.82
CA ASP A 141 -15.66 -3.41 4.32
C ASP A 141 -14.89 -4.40 3.44
N VAL A 142 -13.78 -4.92 3.98
CA VAL A 142 -12.95 -5.95 3.32
C VAL A 142 -13.38 -7.39 3.66
N GLY A 143 -14.46 -7.57 4.44
CA GLY A 143 -15.05 -8.88 4.73
C GLY A 143 -16.01 -9.39 3.64
N GLY A 144 -16.42 -8.49 2.72
CA GLY A 144 -17.31 -8.83 1.60
C GLY A 144 -16.61 -9.52 0.43
N THR A 145 -17.36 -9.80 -0.63
CA THR A 145 -16.82 -10.36 -1.89
C THR A 145 -16.06 -9.30 -2.69
N PRO A 146 -14.76 -9.47 -2.98
CA PRO A 146 -14.01 -8.52 -3.79
C PRO A 146 -14.28 -8.68 -5.29
N GLU A 147 -14.00 -7.61 -6.04
CA GLU A 147 -13.89 -7.63 -7.51
C GLU A 147 -12.41 -7.78 -7.92
N ARG A 148 -12.11 -8.55 -8.96
CA ARG A 148 -10.75 -8.56 -9.53
C ARG A 148 -10.56 -7.36 -10.46
N ARG A 149 -9.50 -6.59 -10.24
CA ARG A 149 -9.16 -5.44 -11.09
C ARG A 149 -7.67 -5.42 -11.43
N SER A 150 -7.37 -5.03 -12.67
CA SER A 150 -5.99 -4.71 -13.07
C SER A 150 -5.67 -3.27 -12.67
N VAL A 151 -4.56 -3.08 -11.96
CA VAL A 151 -4.18 -1.79 -11.35
C VAL A 151 -2.71 -1.49 -11.58
N LEU A 152 -2.38 -0.21 -11.74
CA LEU A 152 -1.01 0.28 -11.75
C LEU A 152 -0.37 0.10 -10.37
N VAL A 153 0.79 -0.54 -10.36
CA VAL A 153 1.66 -0.76 -9.21
C VAL A 153 3.07 -0.32 -9.60
N TYR A 154 3.72 0.47 -8.75
CA TYR A 154 5.14 0.77 -8.89
C TYR A 154 5.93 -0.33 -8.17
N VAL A 155 6.84 -1.02 -8.85
CA VAL A 155 7.62 -2.14 -8.28
C VAL A 155 9.12 -1.91 -8.46
N ASP A 156 9.91 -2.08 -7.40
CA ASP A 156 11.38 -2.05 -7.51
C ASP A 156 11.88 -3.46 -7.83
N ARG A 157 12.21 -3.69 -9.10
CA ARG A 157 12.75 -4.97 -9.60
C ARG A 157 14.25 -5.14 -9.35
N LYS A 158 14.97 -4.07 -9.00
CA LYS A 158 16.42 -4.09 -8.79
C LYS A 158 16.77 -4.47 -7.34
N ARG A 159 15.99 -3.99 -6.36
CA ARG A 159 16.26 -4.16 -4.92
C ARG A 159 15.13 -4.91 -4.23
N ARG A 160 15.29 -6.24 -4.16
CA ARG A 160 14.28 -7.19 -3.65
C ARG A 160 14.59 -7.69 -2.24
N GLU A 161 15.70 -7.26 -1.65
CA GLU A 161 16.15 -7.66 -0.32
C GLU A 161 15.58 -6.74 0.77
N GLU A 162 15.34 -7.32 1.94
CA GLU A 162 14.86 -6.60 3.12
C GLU A 162 15.96 -5.71 3.74
N ALA A 163 15.60 -4.50 4.13
CA ALA A 163 16.47 -3.58 4.85
C ALA A 163 15.69 -2.72 5.85
N LYS A 164 16.40 -1.81 6.54
CA LYS A 164 15.80 -0.87 7.50
C LYS A 164 15.22 0.35 6.79
N PRO A 165 14.07 0.88 7.25
CA PRO A 165 13.52 2.11 6.70
C PRO A 165 14.34 3.32 7.12
N LYS A 166 14.27 4.39 6.32
CA LYS A 166 14.77 5.71 6.72
C LYS A 166 13.88 6.32 7.80
N ALA A 167 14.44 7.09 8.73
CA ALA A 167 13.68 7.67 9.84
C ALA A 167 12.53 8.58 9.36
N GLU A 168 12.78 9.42 8.36
CA GLU A 168 11.75 10.27 7.76
C GLU A 168 10.71 9.49 6.95
N TYR A 169 11.06 8.27 6.50
CA TYR A 169 10.10 7.37 5.86
C TYR A 169 9.21 6.68 6.89
N VAL A 170 9.77 6.30 8.05
CA VAL A 170 9.00 5.77 9.18
C VAL A 170 7.90 6.74 9.59
N HIS A 171 8.19 8.04 9.68
CA HIS A 171 7.18 9.05 9.99
C HIS A 171 6.00 9.03 8.99
N ARG A 172 6.31 9.10 7.69
CA ARG A 172 5.29 9.07 6.61
C ARG A 172 4.51 7.77 6.60
N MET A 173 5.18 6.65 6.84
CA MET A 173 4.53 5.35 6.93
C MET A 173 3.63 5.24 8.16
N ASN A 174 4.00 5.80 9.31
CA ASN A 174 3.12 5.82 10.49
C ASN A 174 1.83 6.61 10.21
N ARG A 175 1.93 7.77 9.54
CA ARG A 175 0.75 8.52 9.08
C ARG A 175 -0.09 7.71 8.09
N GLY A 176 0.57 7.03 7.14
CA GLY A 176 -0.10 6.18 6.16
C GLY A 176 -0.75 4.94 6.77
N ILE A 177 -0.15 4.32 7.78
CA ILE A 177 -0.72 3.18 8.51
C ILE A 177 -1.99 3.62 9.25
N ALA A 178 -1.96 4.78 9.92
CA ALA A 178 -3.13 5.33 10.59
C ALA A 178 -4.30 5.54 9.61
N ASP A 179 -4.03 6.15 8.45
CA ASP A 179 -5.03 6.34 7.39
C ASP A 179 -5.51 4.98 6.83
N ALA A 180 -4.60 4.04 6.56
CA ALA A 180 -4.93 2.72 6.05
C ALA A 180 -5.89 1.96 6.99
N LEU A 181 -5.62 1.96 8.30
CA LEU A 181 -6.49 1.37 9.32
C LEU A 181 -7.88 2.05 9.31
N ALA A 182 -7.91 3.38 9.28
CA ALA A 182 -9.16 4.13 9.22
C ALA A 182 -9.98 3.84 7.95
N MET A 183 -9.30 3.50 6.85
CA MET A 183 -9.91 3.16 5.56
C MET A 183 -10.37 1.70 5.45
N GLY A 184 -10.01 0.83 6.41
CA GLY A 184 -10.46 -0.56 6.47
C GLY A 184 -9.39 -1.61 6.14
N VAL A 185 -8.11 -1.22 6.01
CA VAL A 185 -7.02 -2.19 5.94
C VAL A 185 -6.97 -2.99 7.25
N PRO A 186 -6.91 -4.34 7.22
CA PRO A 186 -6.94 -5.16 8.42
C PRO A 186 -5.81 -4.85 9.41
N GLY A 187 -6.15 -4.67 10.69
CA GLY A 187 -5.15 -4.47 11.75
C GLY A 187 -4.18 -5.64 11.89
N GLY A 188 -4.65 -6.87 11.68
CA GLY A 188 -3.77 -8.05 11.69
C GLY A 188 -2.70 -8.03 10.59
N TYR A 189 -3.00 -7.44 9.42
CA TYR A 189 -2.02 -7.24 8.36
C TYR A 189 -0.99 -6.19 8.76
N VAL A 190 -1.44 -5.06 9.31
CA VAL A 190 -0.54 -3.99 9.79
C VAL A 190 0.44 -4.54 10.83
N GLU A 191 -0.06 -5.21 11.86
CA GLU A 191 0.77 -5.77 12.93
C GLU A 191 1.67 -6.92 12.44
N GLY A 192 1.12 -7.82 11.63
CA GLY A 192 1.84 -9.01 11.16
C GLY A 192 2.87 -8.73 10.06
N VAL A 193 2.71 -7.65 9.30
CA VAL A 193 3.53 -7.35 8.12
C VAL A 193 4.23 -6.00 8.23
N MET A 194 3.48 -4.90 8.34
CA MET A 194 4.06 -3.55 8.26
C MET A 194 4.89 -3.21 9.51
N ARG A 195 4.40 -3.55 10.71
CA ARG A 195 5.07 -3.26 12.00
C ARG A 195 6.37 -4.02 12.21
N ARG A 196 6.62 -5.10 11.46
CA ARG A 196 7.93 -5.77 11.43
C ARG A 196 9.05 -4.85 10.96
N PHE A 197 8.72 -3.85 10.12
CA PHE A 197 9.70 -2.92 9.55
C PHE A 197 9.51 -1.48 10.03
N ILE A 198 8.27 -1.05 10.26
CA ILE A 198 7.93 0.33 10.61
C ILE A 198 7.64 0.43 12.12
N PRO A 199 8.65 0.80 12.94
CA PRO A 199 8.41 0.99 14.37
C PRO A 199 7.46 2.15 14.61
N GLU A 200 6.66 2.03 15.66
CA GLU A 200 5.83 3.13 16.14
C GLU A 200 6.71 4.23 16.72
N GLU A 201 6.34 5.48 16.45
CA GLU A 201 6.96 6.63 17.08
C GLU A 201 6.50 6.67 18.54
N LYS A 202 7.44 6.53 19.50
CA LYS A 202 7.11 6.68 20.91
C LYS A 202 6.68 8.11 21.20
N GLU A 203 5.54 8.27 21.86
CA GLU A 203 5.11 9.53 22.48
C GLU A 203 6.02 9.83 23.68
N GLY A 204 7.16 10.49 23.41
CA GLY A 204 8.26 10.74 24.36
C GLY A 204 9.35 9.69 24.18
N GLU A 205 10.62 9.98 23.95
CA GLU A 205 11.50 11.04 24.42
C GLU A 205 12.41 11.42 23.24
N GLY A 206 12.28 12.64 22.73
CA GLY A 206 13.13 13.19 21.69
C GLY A 206 13.01 14.70 21.77
N GLU A 207 14.12 15.42 21.62
CA GLU A 207 14.09 16.88 21.67
C GLU A 207 13.07 17.39 20.66
N VAL A 208 12.18 18.30 21.10
CA VAL A 208 11.08 18.83 20.27
C VAL A 208 11.60 19.37 18.93
N GLU A 209 12.83 19.90 18.92
CA GLU A 209 13.52 20.34 17.69
C GLU A 209 13.83 19.20 16.72
N GLU A 210 14.26 18.03 17.21
CA GLU A 210 14.59 16.89 16.36
C GLU A 210 13.33 16.33 15.70
N LYS A 211 12.23 16.21 16.47
CA LYS A 211 10.92 15.81 15.91
C LYS A 211 10.44 16.79 14.84
N GLY A 212 10.55 18.10 15.09
CA GLY A 212 10.18 19.12 14.11
C GLY A 212 10.99 19.03 12.82
N LYS A 213 12.30 18.76 12.91
CA LYS A 213 13.17 18.56 11.73
C LYS A 213 12.78 17.31 10.93
N VAL A 214 12.45 16.20 11.60
CA VAL A 214 12.01 14.96 10.93
C VAL A 214 10.67 15.17 10.22
N GLU A 215 9.70 15.82 10.86
CA GLU A 215 8.40 16.13 10.26
C GLU A 215 8.53 17.09 9.06
N GLU A 216 9.35 18.14 9.18
CA GLU A 216 9.63 19.06 8.08
C GLU A 216 10.28 18.34 6.90
N LYS A 217 11.25 17.45 7.17
CA LYS A 217 11.90 16.62 6.13
C LYS A 217 10.89 15.67 5.48
N ALA A 218 10.01 15.04 6.28
CA ALA A 218 8.95 14.18 5.78
C ALA A 218 7.97 14.93 4.87
N LEU A 219 7.53 16.13 5.25
CA LEU A 219 6.66 16.98 4.44
C LEU A 219 7.34 17.42 3.14
N LYS A 220 8.61 17.85 3.21
CA LYS A 220 9.40 18.19 2.01
C LYS A 220 9.52 16.99 1.06
N GLN A 221 9.76 15.78 1.57
CA GLN A 221 9.81 14.56 0.76
C GLN A 221 8.44 14.05 0.29
N ALA A 222 7.36 14.39 1.00
CA ALA A 222 6.00 14.11 0.58
C ALA A 222 5.65 14.93 -0.68
N VAL A 223 6.08 16.19 -0.74
CA VAL A 223 5.85 17.10 -1.87
C VAL A 223 6.85 16.87 -3.00
N ASN A 224 8.14 16.86 -2.71
CA ASN A 224 9.23 16.79 -3.68
C ASN A 224 9.99 15.47 -3.52
N PHE A 225 10.26 14.74 -4.60
CA PHE A 225 11.14 13.58 -4.57
C PHE A 225 12.62 14.00 -4.45
N ILE A 226 12.98 14.58 -3.31
CA ILE A 226 14.38 14.89 -2.97
C ILE A 226 14.90 13.72 -2.14
N ASP A 227 15.44 12.71 -2.82
CA ASP A 227 16.29 11.71 -2.18
C ASP A 227 17.68 12.34 -2.03
N GLU A 228 18.04 12.80 -0.84
CA GLU A 228 19.35 13.41 -0.57
C GLU A 228 20.52 12.45 -0.84
N ASN A 229 20.25 11.16 -1.06
CA ASN A 229 21.25 10.16 -1.41
C ASN A 229 21.60 10.09 -2.91
N THR A 230 21.11 11.03 -3.72
CA THR A 230 21.50 11.17 -5.14
C THR A 230 22.73 12.06 -5.34
N SER A 231 23.26 12.64 -4.26
CA SER A 231 24.52 13.41 -4.24
C SER A 231 25.71 12.47 -3.96
N GLY A 232 26.04 11.63 -4.93
CA GLY A 232 27.14 10.68 -4.79
C GLY A 232 27.43 9.94 -6.09
N VAL A 233 27.82 10.69 -7.12
CA VAL A 233 28.65 10.19 -8.22
C VAL A 233 29.93 11.00 -8.24
#